data_AF-A0A9N9WZU9-F1
#
_entry.id   AF-A0A9N9WZU9-F1
#
_cell.length_a   1.000
_cell.length_b   1.000
_cell.length_c   1.000
_cell.angle_alpha   90.00
_cell.angle_beta   90.00
_cell.angle_gamma   90.00
#
_symmetry.space_group_name_H-M   'P 1'
#
loop_
_entity.id
_entity.type
_entity.pdbx_description
1 polymer ?
#
loop_
_entity_poly.entity_id
_entity_poly.type
_entity_poly.pdbx_seq_one_letter_code
_entity_poly.pdbx_strand_id
1 'polypeptide(L)'
;MNNIQNNFMLMYRNLKKVGGLEIATKMYINETIWPQPSYKSTIIRVLNADIEQIAFAQNIEAAEKINGFVAEKTHNMITEVIDADSIDSGTTMILVNCIYFKGEWLYTFNKSLTFTGNFFVDNTNTVPVDFMTIKSKFSYGYISEFESMVVSLPYKNSDMTMLLVLPRNKTGLPYVISKMSDFDWSTVDKNMRVVNVNVTMPKFNITFDSHIDSILKNMGMKEIFDPKKACLDRILSSQVKSTNIYVDTVIHKAVIRVDEEGTVAAAVTVIMTRSMEPTLVFNRPFLFMLRAGPTILFIGQFTGDQPPTFNDPDDWVTSPIPNVGIQSILKKN
;
A
#
# COMPACT_ATOMS: atom_id res chain seq x y z
N MET A 1 -4.58 28.51 -7.26
CA MET A 1 -4.30 27.09 -6.94
C MET A 1 -5.30 26.27 -7.75
N ASN A 2 -4.85 25.34 -8.61
CA ASN A 2 -5.78 24.61 -9.49
C ASN A 2 -6.61 23.61 -8.66
N ASN A 3 -7.82 23.27 -9.11
CA ASN A 3 -8.76 22.37 -8.40
C ASN A 3 -8.12 21.04 -8.00
N ILE A 4 -7.21 20.50 -8.83
CA ILE A 4 -6.46 19.27 -8.54
C ILE A 4 -5.61 19.39 -7.27
N GLN A 5 -4.86 20.49 -7.13
CA GLN A 5 -3.98 20.70 -5.96
C GLN A 5 -4.78 20.88 -4.68
N ASN A 6 -5.92 21.57 -4.75
CA ASN A 6 -6.80 21.75 -3.60
C ASN A 6 -7.45 20.43 -3.17
N ASN A 7 -7.99 19.67 -4.12
CA ASN A 7 -8.63 18.39 -3.83
C ASN A 7 -7.63 17.39 -3.25
N PHE A 8 -6.43 17.28 -3.84
CA PHE A 8 -5.38 16.42 -3.32
C PHE A 8 -4.93 16.84 -1.92
N MET A 9 -4.72 18.14 -1.69
CA MET A 9 -4.33 18.66 -0.37
C MET A 9 -5.39 18.33 0.71
N LEU A 10 -6.68 18.49 0.40
CA LEU A 10 -7.76 18.17 1.34
C LEU A 10 -7.81 16.67 1.64
N MET A 11 -7.75 15.84 0.59
CA MET A 11 -7.66 14.39 0.74
C MET A 11 -6.46 14.00 1.61
N TYR A 12 -5.25 14.45 1.24
CA TYR A 12 -4.01 14.10 1.92
C TYR A 12 -3.99 14.53 3.39
N ARG A 13 -4.54 15.71 3.72
CA ARG A 13 -4.71 16.16 5.11
C ARG A 13 -5.66 15.28 5.92
N ASN A 14 -6.70 14.74 5.28
CA ASN A 14 -7.61 13.81 5.96
C ASN A 14 -6.93 12.46 6.18
N LEU A 15 -6.16 11.98 5.21
CA LEU A 15 -5.39 10.73 5.36
C LEU A 15 -4.36 10.82 6.49
N LYS A 16 -3.67 11.95 6.66
CA LYS A 16 -2.73 12.13 7.78
C LYS A 16 -3.35 12.12 9.17
N LYS A 17 -4.68 12.24 9.28
CA LYS A 17 -5.39 12.14 10.57
C LYS A 17 -5.77 10.71 10.93
N VAL A 18 -5.64 9.78 10.00
CA VAL A 18 -5.93 8.38 10.22
C VAL A 18 -4.87 7.78 11.14
N GLY A 19 -5.29 7.26 12.29
CA GLY A 19 -4.41 6.55 13.21
C GLY A 19 -3.80 5.31 12.55
N GLY A 20 -2.48 5.15 12.71
CA GLY A 20 -1.75 4.01 12.15
C GLY A 20 -1.36 4.14 10.67
N LEU A 21 -1.73 5.23 9.99
CA LEU A 21 -1.33 5.50 8.61
C LEU A 21 -0.22 6.56 8.56
N GLU A 22 0.91 6.21 7.99
CA GLU A 22 2.03 7.10 7.76
C GLU A 22 2.27 7.25 6.26
N ILE A 23 2.21 8.49 5.78
CA ILE A 23 2.50 8.82 4.37
C ILE A 23 3.62 9.86 4.36
N ALA A 24 4.66 9.55 3.61
CA ALA A 24 5.80 10.43 3.42
C ALA A 24 6.16 10.51 1.94
N THR A 25 6.37 11.73 1.47
CA THR A 25 6.86 12.00 0.11
C THR A 25 8.05 12.93 0.24
N LYS A 26 9.09 12.66 -0.55
CA LYS A 26 10.28 13.51 -0.60
C LYS A 26 10.80 13.55 -2.03
N MET A 27 11.24 14.74 -2.43
CA MET A 27 11.87 14.98 -3.71
C MET A 27 13.33 15.28 -3.46
N TYR A 28 14.22 14.47 -4.05
CA TYR A 28 15.65 14.73 -4.07
C TYR A 28 16.00 15.32 -5.43
N ILE A 29 16.66 16.47 -5.44
CA ILE A 29 17.12 17.14 -6.65
C ILE A 29 18.63 17.35 -6.59
N ASN A 30 19.26 17.39 -7.76
CA ASN A 30 20.69 17.65 -7.86
C ASN A 30 21.02 19.01 -7.21
N GLU A 31 22.10 19.09 -6.45
CA GLU A 31 22.52 20.32 -5.76
C GLU A 31 22.74 21.51 -6.70
N THR A 32 23.03 21.25 -7.98
CA THR A 32 23.15 22.27 -9.03
C THR A 32 21.81 22.82 -9.53
N ILE A 33 20.69 22.32 -9.01
CA ILE A 33 19.33 22.74 -9.36
C ILE A 33 18.73 23.53 -8.20
N TRP A 34 18.37 24.79 -8.44
CA TRP A 34 17.66 25.61 -7.46
C TRP A 34 16.16 25.62 -7.73
N PRO A 35 15.33 25.10 -6.82
CA PRO A 35 13.89 25.07 -7.01
C PRO A 35 13.27 26.47 -6.82
N GLN A 36 12.26 26.81 -7.62
CA GLN A 36 11.48 28.05 -7.45
C GLN A 36 10.85 28.09 -6.05
N PRO A 37 10.93 29.22 -5.31
CA PRO A 37 10.31 29.36 -4.00
C PRO A 37 8.80 29.07 -4.00
N SER A 38 8.11 29.45 -5.09
CA SER A 38 6.68 29.19 -5.28
C SER A 38 6.37 27.70 -5.45
N TYR A 39 7.26 26.95 -6.11
CA TYR A 39 7.15 25.50 -6.27
C TYR A 39 7.40 24.79 -4.94
N LYS A 40 8.48 25.15 -4.22
CA LYS A 40 8.77 24.62 -2.87
C LYS A 40 7.60 24.84 -1.91
N SER A 41 7.05 26.06 -1.89
CA SER A 41 5.87 26.39 -1.09
C SER A 41 4.64 25.54 -1.46
N THR A 42 4.48 25.22 -2.75
CA THR A 42 3.38 24.39 -3.23
C THR A 42 3.54 22.94 -2.80
N ILE A 43 4.74 22.34 -2.93
CA ILE A 43 5.01 20.97 -2.49
C ILE A 43 4.78 20.81 -0.98
N ILE A 44 5.31 21.73 -0.17
CA ILE A 44 5.11 21.71 1.29
C ILE A 44 3.61 21.80 1.62
N ARG A 45 2.88 22.73 0.98
CA ARG A 45 1.47 22.95 1.30
C ARG A 45 0.55 21.81 0.83
N VAL A 46 0.80 21.25 -0.36
CA VAL A 46 -0.09 20.28 -1.02
C VAL A 46 0.24 18.84 -0.61
N LEU A 47 1.52 18.49 -0.61
CA LEU A 47 1.98 17.12 -0.38
C LEU A 47 2.53 16.92 1.04
N ASN A 48 2.71 18.00 1.81
CA ASN A 48 3.45 17.98 3.07
C ASN A 48 4.80 17.26 2.91
N ALA A 49 5.42 17.50 1.76
CA ALA A 49 6.67 16.90 1.33
C ALA A 49 7.76 17.96 1.35
N ASP A 50 9.00 17.51 1.41
CA ASP A 50 10.17 18.37 1.32
C ASP A 50 10.90 18.18 -0.02
N ILE A 51 11.62 19.21 -0.43
CA ILE A 51 12.56 19.18 -1.55
C ILE A 51 13.94 19.33 -0.95
N GLU A 52 14.77 18.31 -1.12
CA GLU A 52 16.15 18.31 -0.65
C GLU A 52 17.13 18.31 -1.82
N GLN A 53 18.05 19.26 -1.80
CA GLN A 53 19.18 19.30 -2.72
C GLN A 53 20.28 18.38 -2.20
N ILE A 54 20.78 17.47 -3.04
CA ILE A 54 21.85 16.53 -2.70
C ILE A 54 22.89 16.39 -3.82
N ALA A 55 24.13 16.09 -3.44
CA ALA A 55 25.24 15.86 -4.35
C ALA A 55 25.19 14.45 -4.94
N PHE A 56 24.47 14.24 -6.05
CA PHE A 56 24.37 12.91 -6.68
C PHE A 56 25.73 12.38 -7.20
N ALA A 57 26.71 13.24 -7.44
CA ALA A 57 28.07 12.83 -7.75
C ALA A 57 28.75 12.07 -6.60
N GLN A 58 28.29 12.26 -5.35
CA GLN A 58 28.65 11.46 -4.18
C GLN A 58 27.62 10.35 -4.01
N ASN A 59 27.61 9.41 -4.97
CA ASN A 59 26.56 8.42 -5.14
C ASN A 59 26.30 7.54 -3.89
N ILE A 60 27.35 7.15 -3.15
CA ILE A 60 27.23 6.39 -1.90
C ILE A 60 26.45 7.19 -0.84
N GLU A 61 26.87 8.43 -0.55
CA GLU A 61 26.21 9.29 0.43
C GLU A 61 24.77 9.63 0.01
N ALA A 62 24.55 9.84 -1.29
CA ALA A 62 23.22 10.07 -1.85
C ALA A 62 22.30 8.85 -1.65
N ALA A 63 22.78 7.64 -1.93
CA ALA A 63 22.04 6.41 -1.72
C ALA A 63 21.74 6.18 -0.23
N GLU A 64 22.73 6.31 0.65
CA GLU A 64 22.53 6.21 2.11
C GLU A 64 21.47 7.17 2.62
N LYS A 65 21.44 8.40 2.10
CA LYS A 65 20.46 9.41 2.50
C LYS A 65 19.05 9.12 2.02
N ILE A 66 18.90 8.53 0.84
CA ILE A 66 17.60 8.10 0.30
C ILE A 66 17.12 6.85 1.04
N ASN A 67 17.99 5.85 1.18
CA ASN A 67 17.74 4.60 1.90
C ASN A 67 17.38 4.86 3.37
N GLY A 68 18.11 5.74 4.06
CA GLY A 68 17.84 6.14 5.43
C GLY A 68 16.47 6.81 5.60
N PHE A 69 16.06 7.67 4.65
CA PHE A 69 14.71 8.24 4.67
C PHE A 69 13.64 7.16 4.51
N VAL A 70 13.81 6.19 3.61
CA VAL A 70 12.83 5.09 3.48
C VAL A 70 12.81 4.23 4.74
N ALA A 71 13.97 3.85 5.27
CA ALA A 71 14.07 3.04 6.48
C ALA A 71 13.34 3.69 7.65
N GLU A 72 13.54 5.00 7.86
CA GLU A 72 12.84 5.77 8.87
C GLU A 72 11.31 5.74 8.66
N LYS A 73 10.84 5.97 7.42
CA LYS A 73 9.40 6.06 7.11
C LYS A 73 8.70 4.70 6.99
N THR A 74 9.45 3.61 7.00
CA THR A 74 8.93 2.24 6.92
C THR A 74 9.25 1.43 8.17
N HIS A 75 9.69 2.08 9.26
CA HIS A 75 10.05 1.42 10.51
C HIS A 75 11.09 0.29 10.32
N ASN A 76 12.08 0.54 9.46
CA ASN A 76 13.14 -0.39 9.05
C ASN A 76 12.65 -1.68 8.37
N MET A 77 11.39 -1.75 7.92
CA MET A 77 10.91 -2.88 7.12
C MET A 77 11.44 -2.83 5.68
N ILE A 78 11.85 -1.65 5.21
CA ILE A 78 12.49 -1.45 3.91
C ILE A 78 13.73 -0.58 4.14
N THR A 79 14.92 -1.18 4.07
CA THR A 79 16.17 -0.50 4.41
C THR A 79 17.02 -0.11 3.20
N GLU A 80 16.79 -0.74 2.05
CA GLU A 80 17.60 -0.54 0.85
C GLU A 80 16.68 -0.44 -0.36
N VAL A 81 16.66 0.73 -0.99
CA VAL A 81 15.70 1.06 -2.06
C VAL A 81 16.35 1.52 -3.34
N ILE A 82 17.59 1.97 -3.25
CA ILE A 82 18.37 2.45 -4.37
C ILE A 82 19.82 2.05 -4.14
N ASP A 83 20.42 1.47 -5.17
CA ASP A 83 21.83 1.13 -5.21
C ASP A 83 22.64 2.39 -5.55
N ALA A 84 23.79 2.60 -4.91
CA ALA A 84 24.68 3.70 -5.21
C ALA A 84 25.13 3.71 -6.68
N ASP A 85 25.27 2.55 -7.32
CA ASP A 85 25.66 2.43 -8.73
C ASP A 85 24.55 2.89 -9.69
N SER A 86 23.32 3.04 -9.21
CA SER A 86 22.21 3.60 -10.00
C SER A 86 22.11 5.12 -9.95
N ILE A 87 22.97 5.77 -9.16
CA ILE A 87 23.04 7.22 -8.99
C ILE A 87 24.36 7.71 -9.57
N ASP A 88 24.31 8.76 -10.39
CA ASP A 88 25.49 9.36 -10.98
C ASP A 88 25.40 10.90 -11.04
N SER A 89 26.47 11.54 -11.53
CA SER A 89 26.52 13.00 -11.69
C SER A 89 25.49 13.57 -12.66
N GLY A 90 24.93 12.73 -13.55
CA GLY A 90 23.88 13.09 -14.49
C GLY A 90 22.47 13.03 -13.90
N THR A 91 22.31 12.39 -12.73
CA THR A 91 21.03 12.30 -12.04
C THR A 91 20.52 13.70 -11.67
N THR A 92 19.29 14.01 -12.07
CA THR A 92 18.65 15.31 -11.88
C THR A 92 17.61 15.28 -10.76
N MET A 93 16.78 14.24 -10.69
CA MET A 93 15.66 14.16 -9.75
C MET A 93 15.26 12.73 -9.43
N ILE A 94 15.10 12.47 -8.12
CA ILE A 94 14.55 11.22 -7.58
C ILE A 94 13.32 11.55 -6.74
N LEU A 95 12.19 10.90 -7.06
CA LEU A 95 10.94 11.03 -6.30
C LEU A 95 10.74 9.81 -5.43
N VAL A 96 10.57 10.02 -4.13
CA VAL A 96 10.36 8.94 -3.16
C VAL A 96 9.00 9.13 -2.50
N ASN A 97 8.18 8.09 -2.55
CA ASN A 97 6.93 8.00 -1.81
C ASN A 97 6.91 6.71 -0.99
N CYS A 98 6.66 6.87 0.32
CA CYS A 98 6.53 5.79 1.29
C CYS A 98 5.15 5.85 1.92
N ILE A 99 4.51 4.70 2.05
CA ILE A 99 3.26 4.54 2.75
C ILE A 99 3.34 3.33 3.69
N TYR A 100 3.13 3.54 4.97
CA TYR A 100 3.13 2.50 5.99
C TYR A 100 1.78 2.49 6.69
N PHE A 101 1.22 1.30 6.89
CA PHE A 101 -0.02 1.16 7.62
C PHE A 101 0.03 0.03 8.66
N LYS A 102 -0.27 0.40 9.91
CA LYS A 102 -0.55 -0.48 11.04
C LYS A 102 -1.66 0.13 11.89
N GLY A 103 -2.89 -0.29 11.67
CA GLY A 103 -4.06 0.16 12.45
C GLY A 103 -4.56 -0.88 13.46
N GLU A 104 -5.21 -0.43 14.52
CA GLU A 104 -5.91 -1.30 15.47
C GLU A 104 -7.32 -1.63 14.98
N TRP A 105 -7.71 -2.90 15.02
CA TRP A 105 -9.09 -3.30 14.70
C TRP A 105 -10.09 -2.70 15.68
N LEU A 106 -11.29 -2.34 15.20
CA LEU A 106 -12.42 -2.02 16.09
C LEU A 106 -12.86 -3.26 16.88
N TYR A 107 -12.80 -4.44 16.24
CA TYR A 107 -13.06 -5.74 16.85
C TYR A 107 -11.81 -6.61 16.70
N THR A 108 -11.09 -6.87 17.79
CA THR A 108 -9.83 -7.61 17.77
C THR A 108 -9.99 -9.12 17.71
N PHE A 109 -9.00 -9.77 17.10
CA PHE A 109 -8.90 -11.22 17.07
C PHE A 109 -8.33 -11.72 18.40
N ASN A 110 -8.87 -12.82 18.91
CA ASN A 110 -8.29 -13.45 20.10
C ASN A 110 -7.05 -14.26 19.67
N LYS A 111 -5.86 -13.82 20.09
CA LYS A 111 -4.58 -14.50 19.83
C LYS A 111 -4.59 -15.99 20.22
N SER A 112 -5.35 -16.37 21.25
CA SER A 112 -5.46 -17.78 21.67
C SER A 112 -6.26 -18.66 20.70
N LEU A 113 -6.95 -18.04 19.74
CA LEU A 113 -7.70 -18.74 18.69
C LEU A 113 -6.94 -18.73 17.36
N THR A 114 -5.74 -18.14 17.31
CA THR A 114 -4.86 -18.23 16.15
C THR A 114 -4.34 -19.66 16.02
N PHE A 115 -4.39 -20.22 14.82
CA PHE A 115 -3.94 -21.58 14.54
C PHE A 115 -3.26 -21.66 13.17
N THR A 116 -2.24 -22.51 13.05
CA THR A 116 -1.63 -22.82 11.76
C THR A 116 -2.55 -23.73 10.95
N GLY A 117 -2.79 -23.39 9.68
CA GLY A 117 -3.60 -24.17 8.76
C GLY A 117 -3.13 -24.09 7.32
N ASN A 118 -3.77 -24.83 6.42
CA ASN A 118 -3.40 -24.87 5.01
C ASN A 118 -4.05 -23.72 4.23
N PHE A 119 -3.21 -22.91 3.57
CA PHE A 119 -3.61 -21.97 2.52
C PHE A 119 -3.41 -22.61 1.15
N PHE A 120 -4.44 -22.60 0.31
CA PHE A 120 -4.43 -23.17 -1.04
C PHE A 120 -3.94 -22.14 -2.05
N VAL A 121 -2.64 -22.18 -2.39
CA VAL A 121 -2.02 -21.28 -3.38
C VAL A 121 -2.66 -21.48 -4.76
N ASP A 122 -2.92 -22.75 -5.10
CA ASP A 122 -3.66 -23.16 -6.29
C ASP A 122 -4.48 -24.44 -6.02
N ASN A 123 -4.90 -25.16 -7.07
CA ASN A 123 -5.70 -26.38 -6.93
C ASN A 123 -4.92 -27.57 -6.37
N THR A 124 -3.60 -27.53 -6.43
CA THR A 124 -2.68 -28.63 -6.11
C THR A 124 -1.71 -28.32 -4.97
N ASN A 125 -1.39 -27.05 -4.75
CA ASN A 125 -0.38 -26.63 -3.79
C ASN A 125 -0.99 -25.94 -2.58
N THR A 126 -0.42 -26.25 -1.40
CA THR A 126 -0.79 -25.60 -0.14
C THR A 126 0.45 -25.21 0.65
N VAL A 127 0.34 -24.11 1.39
CA VAL A 127 1.36 -23.63 2.32
C VAL A 127 0.77 -23.46 3.72
N PRO A 128 1.52 -23.78 4.79
CA PRO A 128 1.08 -23.51 6.15
C PRO A 128 1.12 -22.01 6.45
N VAL A 129 0.04 -21.46 6.98
CA VAL A 129 -0.04 -20.05 7.44
C VAL A 129 -0.80 -19.98 8.75
N ASP A 130 -0.55 -18.93 9.54
CA ASP A 130 -1.30 -18.68 10.77
C ASP A 130 -2.60 -17.95 10.48
N PHE A 131 -3.72 -18.62 10.76
CA PHE A 131 -5.05 -18.09 10.63
C PHE A 131 -5.52 -17.51 11.96
N MET A 132 -6.00 -16.27 11.93
CA MET A 132 -6.74 -15.66 13.02
C MET A 132 -8.25 -15.73 12.72
N THR A 133 -9.06 -15.91 13.77
CA THR A 133 -10.51 -16.04 13.63
C THR A 133 -11.27 -15.10 14.56
N ILE A 134 -12.38 -14.56 14.07
CA ILE A 134 -13.26 -13.68 14.83
C ILE A 134 -14.72 -13.87 14.40
N LYS A 135 -15.62 -13.80 15.38
CA LYS A 135 -17.06 -13.72 15.16
C LYS A 135 -17.56 -12.36 15.64
N SER A 136 -18.01 -11.51 14.73
CA SER A 136 -18.57 -10.18 15.07
C SER A 136 -19.57 -9.70 14.02
N LYS A 137 -20.16 -8.53 14.25
CA LYS A 137 -20.99 -7.83 13.28
C LYS A 137 -20.10 -7.10 12.27
N PHE A 138 -20.10 -7.57 11.03
CA PHE A 138 -19.38 -6.94 9.94
C PHE A 138 -20.32 -6.62 8.78
N SER A 139 -19.95 -5.61 7.99
CA SER A 139 -20.59 -5.41 6.70
C SER A 139 -20.16 -6.54 5.77
N TYR A 140 -21.12 -7.24 5.18
CA TYR A 140 -20.91 -8.44 4.37
C TYR A 140 -21.85 -8.46 3.16
N GLY A 141 -21.37 -8.96 2.03
CA GLY A 141 -22.15 -9.04 0.79
C GLY A 141 -21.54 -9.95 -0.26
N TYR A 142 -22.11 -9.88 -1.46
CA TYR A 142 -21.64 -10.60 -2.65
C TYR A 142 -21.56 -9.61 -3.82
N ILE A 143 -20.43 -9.62 -4.52
CA ILE A 143 -20.25 -8.85 -5.76
C ILE A 143 -20.41 -9.81 -6.93
N SER A 144 -21.47 -9.64 -7.69
CA SER A 144 -21.83 -10.53 -8.81
C SER A 144 -20.81 -10.50 -9.94
N GLU A 145 -20.26 -9.33 -10.21
CA GLU A 145 -19.29 -9.03 -11.27
C GLU A 145 -17.97 -9.78 -11.05
N PHE A 146 -17.65 -10.08 -9.79
CA PHE A 146 -16.44 -10.79 -9.36
C PHE A 146 -16.70 -12.23 -8.92
N GLU A 147 -17.97 -12.68 -8.90
CA GLU A 147 -18.38 -13.94 -8.29
C GLU A 147 -17.76 -14.16 -6.89
N SER A 148 -17.75 -13.10 -6.08
CA SER A 148 -16.95 -13.03 -4.86
C SER A 148 -17.77 -12.62 -3.65
N MET A 149 -17.47 -13.26 -2.51
CA MET A 149 -17.95 -12.79 -1.22
C MET A 149 -17.08 -11.63 -0.74
N VAL A 150 -17.70 -10.66 -0.06
CA VAL A 150 -16.98 -9.51 0.49
C VAL A 150 -17.31 -9.30 1.95
N VAL A 151 -16.32 -8.87 2.72
CA VAL A 151 -16.49 -8.45 4.12
C VAL A 151 -15.62 -7.24 4.41
N SER A 152 -16.13 -6.32 5.21
CA SER A 152 -15.43 -5.09 5.60
C SER A 152 -15.18 -5.08 7.10
N LEU A 153 -13.89 -5.02 7.49
CA LEU A 153 -13.43 -5.02 8.87
C LEU A 153 -13.02 -3.59 9.26
N PRO A 154 -13.73 -2.93 10.20
CA PRO A 154 -13.42 -1.56 10.59
C PRO A 154 -12.21 -1.46 11.53
N TYR A 155 -11.46 -0.37 11.40
CA TYR A 155 -10.41 0.03 12.33
C TYR A 155 -10.96 0.96 13.42
N LYS A 156 -10.36 0.88 14.61
CA LYS A 156 -10.73 1.68 15.77
C LYS A 156 -10.41 3.16 15.53
N ASN A 157 -11.25 4.05 16.07
CA ASN A 157 -11.07 5.51 16.04
C ASN A 157 -10.82 6.09 14.63
N SER A 158 -11.33 5.46 13.58
CA SER A 158 -11.20 5.94 12.20
C SER A 158 -12.37 5.49 11.33
N ASP A 159 -12.57 6.17 10.20
CA ASP A 159 -13.51 5.74 9.15
C ASP A 159 -12.90 4.71 8.20
N MET A 160 -11.79 4.09 8.63
CA MET A 160 -11.08 3.14 7.79
C MET A 160 -11.60 1.73 7.94
N THR A 161 -11.54 1.02 6.82
CA THR A 161 -11.93 -0.38 6.75
C THR A 161 -10.95 -1.16 5.89
N MET A 162 -10.73 -2.43 6.26
CA MET A 162 -10.17 -3.43 5.36
C MET A 162 -11.31 -4.15 4.67
N LEU A 163 -11.47 -3.91 3.37
CA LEU A 163 -12.37 -4.67 2.53
C LEU A 163 -11.63 -5.90 2.01
N LEU A 164 -12.17 -7.08 2.28
CA LEU A 164 -11.64 -8.34 1.78
C LEU A 164 -12.59 -8.91 0.72
N VAL A 165 -12.06 -9.30 -0.43
CA VAL A 165 -12.81 -9.86 -1.56
C VAL A 165 -12.30 -11.28 -1.80
N LEU A 166 -13.18 -12.25 -1.55
CA LEU A 166 -12.89 -13.68 -1.63
C LEU A 166 -13.60 -14.30 -2.84
N PRO A 167 -12.87 -14.60 -3.93
CA PRO A 167 -13.42 -15.31 -5.08
C PRO A 167 -14.01 -16.67 -4.67
N ARG A 168 -15.16 -17.04 -5.26
CA ARG A 168 -15.76 -18.35 -5.02
C ARG A 168 -14.86 -19.50 -5.48
N ASN A 169 -14.20 -19.33 -6.63
CA ASN A 169 -13.23 -20.29 -7.17
C ASN A 169 -11.84 -20.07 -6.56
N LYS A 170 -11.10 -21.15 -6.25
CA LYS A 170 -9.72 -21.11 -5.74
C LYS A 170 -8.76 -20.38 -6.66
N THR A 171 -8.95 -20.49 -7.97
CA THR A 171 -8.15 -19.79 -8.97
C THR A 171 -8.90 -18.57 -9.55
N GLY A 172 -9.87 -18.02 -8.81
CA GLY A 172 -10.73 -16.94 -9.28
C GLY A 172 -10.14 -15.53 -9.17
N LEU A 173 -9.06 -15.34 -8.40
CA LEU A 173 -8.47 -14.02 -8.17
C LEU A 173 -8.04 -13.30 -9.47
N PRO A 174 -7.40 -13.95 -10.46
CA PRO A 174 -7.07 -13.31 -11.74
C PRO A 174 -8.31 -12.75 -12.47
N TYR A 175 -9.46 -13.42 -12.37
CA TYR A 175 -10.70 -12.93 -12.95
C TYR A 175 -11.16 -11.63 -12.26
N VAL A 176 -11.11 -11.57 -10.93
CA VAL A 176 -11.40 -10.34 -10.16
C VAL A 176 -10.48 -9.20 -10.58
N ILE A 177 -9.18 -9.45 -10.68
CA ILE A 177 -8.18 -8.45 -11.11
C ILE A 177 -8.43 -7.97 -12.54
N SER A 178 -8.91 -8.83 -13.43
CA SER A 178 -9.23 -8.42 -14.81
C SER A 178 -10.44 -7.48 -14.91
N LYS A 179 -11.28 -7.42 -13.87
CA LYS A 179 -12.52 -6.64 -13.83
C LYS A 179 -12.46 -5.43 -12.88
N MET A 180 -11.49 -5.39 -11.98
CA MET A 180 -11.43 -4.39 -10.90
C MET A 180 -11.20 -2.96 -11.39
N SER A 181 -10.57 -2.77 -12.57
CA SER A 181 -10.29 -1.43 -13.13
C SER A 181 -11.56 -0.69 -13.53
N ASP A 182 -12.55 -1.43 -14.02
CA ASP A 182 -13.79 -0.87 -14.58
C ASP A 182 -14.92 -0.82 -13.55
N PHE A 183 -14.66 -1.35 -12.34
CA PHE A 183 -15.65 -1.47 -11.29
C PHE A 183 -15.70 -0.23 -10.40
N ASP A 184 -16.89 0.31 -10.18
CA ASP A 184 -17.10 1.45 -9.29
C ASP A 184 -17.12 1.01 -7.82
N TRP A 185 -15.94 1.06 -7.19
CA TRP A 185 -15.73 0.72 -5.79
C TRP A 185 -16.57 1.56 -4.80
N SER A 186 -17.09 2.72 -5.22
CA SER A 186 -17.98 3.54 -4.37
C SER A 186 -19.36 2.91 -4.15
N THR A 187 -19.73 1.91 -4.95
CA THR A 187 -21.02 1.21 -4.85
C THR A 187 -21.00 0.00 -3.93
N VAL A 188 -19.81 -0.51 -3.57
CA VAL A 188 -19.66 -1.76 -2.80
C VAL A 188 -20.46 -1.74 -1.52
N ASP A 189 -20.36 -0.66 -0.75
CA ASP A 189 -20.98 -0.57 0.58
C ASP A 189 -22.52 -0.62 0.49
N LYS A 190 -23.11 -0.18 -0.63
CA LYS A 190 -24.56 -0.22 -0.86
C LYS A 190 -25.08 -1.65 -1.03
N ASN A 191 -24.21 -2.57 -1.47
CA ASN A 191 -24.53 -3.97 -1.71
C ASN A 191 -24.20 -4.87 -0.51
N MET A 192 -23.79 -4.28 0.61
CA MET A 192 -23.40 -5.00 1.82
C MET A 192 -24.39 -4.72 2.95
N ARG A 193 -24.52 -5.67 3.87
CA ARG A 193 -25.37 -5.57 5.06
C ARG A 193 -24.59 -5.95 6.31
N VAL A 194 -24.88 -5.30 7.42
CA VAL A 194 -24.27 -5.62 8.71
C VAL A 194 -24.93 -6.84 9.31
N VAL A 195 -24.20 -7.95 9.43
CA VAL A 195 -24.66 -9.22 10.02
C VAL A 195 -23.54 -9.85 10.86
N ASN A 196 -23.89 -10.82 11.73
CA ASN A 196 -22.87 -11.64 12.37
C ASN A 196 -22.18 -12.50 11.32
N VAL A 197 -20.85 -12.40 11.22
CA VAL A 197 -20.02 -13.20 10.31
C VAL A 197 -18.88 -13.82 11.10
N ASN A 198 -18.60 -15.09 10.84
CA ASN A 198 -17.37 -15.74 11.29
C ASN A 198 -16.30 -15.56 10.20
N VAL A 199 -15.25 -14.81 10.50
CA VAL A 199 -14.14 -14.52 9.58
C VAL A 199 -12.90 -15.24 10.07
N THR A 200 -12.31 -16.05 9.20
CA THR A 200 -11.00 -16.68 9.39
C THR A 200 -10.08 -16.22 8.28
N MET A 201 -8.98 -15.56 8.63
CA MET A 201 -8.04 -14.99 7.65
C MET A 201 -6.58 -15.13 8.11
N PRO A 202 -5.63 -15.21 7.17
CA PRO A 202 -4.23 -15.32 7.53
C PRO A 202 -3.73 -14.00 8.14
N LYS A 203 -2.76 -14.13 9.05
CA LYS A 203 -1.84 -13.03 9.39
C LYS A 203 -0.90 -12.82 8.22
N PHE A 204 -0.61 -11.58 7.90
CA PHE A 204 0.35 -11.28 6.84
C PHE A 204 1.03 -9.93 7.04
N ASN A 205 2.25 -9.87 6.54
CA ASN A 205 2.98 -8.64 6.32
C ASN A 205 3.31 -8.59 4.83
N ILE A 206 2.94 -7.49 4.17
CA ILE A 206 3.24 -7.30 2.75
C ILE A 206 4.01 -6.00 2.63
N THR A 207 5.20 -6.13 2.05
CA THR A 207 6.00 -5.00 1.59
C THR A 207 5.95 -4.95 0.07
N PHE A 208 5.74 -3.76 -0.47
CA PHE A 208 5.88 -3.46 -1.88
C PHE A 208 7.08 -2.54 -2.02
N ASP A 209 8.05 -3.00 -2.79
CA ASP A 209 9.27 -2.28 -3.07
C ASP A 209 9.44 -2.23 -4.59
N SER A 210 9.25 -1.05 -5.20
CA SER A 210 9.40 -0.94 -6.64
C SER A 210 9.84 0.43 -7.12
N HIS A 211 10.61 0.42 -8.20
CA HIS A 211 10.77 1.55 -9.11
C HIS A 211 9.60 1.52 -10.10
N ILE A 212 8.72 2.50 -10.01
CA ILE A 212 7.45 2.50 -10.78
C ILE A 212 7.56 3.28 -12.09
N ASP A 213 8.74 3.78 -12.44
CA ASP A 213 8.98 4.53 -13.69
C ASP A 213 8.54 3.74 -14.93
N SER A 214 8.86 2.44 -15.01
CA SER A 214 8.42 1.59 -16.13
C SER A 214 6.89 1.44 -16.19
N ILE A 215 6.23 1.36 -15.03
CA ILE A 215 4.76 1.29 -14.93
C ILE A 215 4.15 2.60 -15.40
N LEU A 216 4.65 3.74 -14.91
CA LEU A 216 4.17 5.08 -15.28
C LEU A 216 4.37 5.36 -16.78
N LYS A 217 5.52 4.97 -17.35
CA LYS A 217 5.79 5.05 -18.80
C LYS A 217 4.79 4.23 -19.61
N ASN A 218 4.46 3.02 -19.16
CA ASN A 218 3.46 2.17 -19.82
C ASN A 218 2.04 2.73 -19.71
N MET A 219 1.74 3.49 -18.65
CA MET A 219 0.48 4.22 -18.48
C MET A 219 0.43 5.55 -19.27
N GLY A 220 1.46 5.88 -20.04
CA GLY A 220 1.49 7.06 -20.92
C GLY A 220 2.28 8.25 -20.38
N MET A 221 2.74 8.22 -19.12
CA MET A 221 3.62 9.26 -18.57
C MET A 221 5.06 9.05 -19.03
N LYS A 222 5.36 9.35 -20.29
CA LYS A 222 6.69 9.10 -20.89
C LYS A 222 7.60 10.33 -20.86
N GLU A 223 7.05 11.51 -21.15
CA GLU A 223 7.84 12.72 -21.40
C GLU A 223 8.61 13.21 -20.17
N ILE A 224 8.05 13.06 -18.96
CA ILE A 224 8.73 13.49 -17.74
C ILE A 224 10.03 12.73 -17.45
N PHE A 225 10.21 11.55 -18.05
CA PHE A 225 11.40 10.70 -17.90
C PHE A 225 12.37 10.84 -19.09
N ASP A 226 12.08 11.72 -20.06
CA ASP A 226 12.88 11.90 -21.26
C ASP A 226 13.72 13.19 -21.14
N PRO A 227 15.06 13.11 -21.06
CA PRO A 227 15.93 14.27 -20.93
C PRO A 227 15.79 15.31 -22.04
N LYS A 228 15.22 14.96 -23.20
CA LYS A 228 15.04 15.85 -24.35
C LYS A 228 13.62 16.42 -24.46
N LYS A 229 12.64 15.79 -23.82
CA LYS A 229 11.21 16.17 -23.95
C LYS A 229 10.59 16.67 -22.65
N ALA A 230 11.20 16.38 -21.50
CA ALA A 230 10.67 16.82 -20.21
C ALA A 230 10.56 18.35 -20.18
N CYS A 231 9.37 18.85 -19.88
CA CYS A 231 9.07 20.27 -19.71
C CYS A 231 8.73 20.53 -18.24
N LEU A 232 9.76 20.53 -17.39
CA LEU A 232 9.63 20.75 -15.93
C LEU A 232 10.20 22.12 -15.49
N ASP A 233 10.29 23.07 -16.43
CA ASP A 233 10.83 24.43 -16.26
C ASP A 233 10.27 25.19 -15.06
N ARG A 234 8.99 24.98 -14.71
CA ARG A 234 8.34 25.62 -13.55
C ARG A 234 8.89 25.19 -12.19
N ILE A 235 9.68 24.12 -12.13
CA ILE A 235 10.41 23.72 -10.93
C ILE A 235 11.67 24.58 -10.77
N LEU A 236 12.29 25.01 -11.87
CA LEU A 236 13.60 25.68 -11.89
C LEU A 236 13.55 27.17 -11.59
N SER A 237 14.44 27.64 -10.72
CA SER A 237 14.69 29.07 -10.52
C SER A 237 15.32 29.69 -11.77
N SER A 238 15.09 30.99 -11.99
CA SER A 238 15.68 31.74 -13.12
C SER A 238 17.20 31.87 -13.06
N GLN A 239 17.85 31.34 -12.02
CA GLN A 239 19.30 31.35 -11.83
C GLN A 239 20.01 30.19 -12.56
N VAL A 240 19.27 29.25 -13.16
CA VAL A 240 19.84 28.10 -13.88
C VAL A 240 20.00 28.45 -15.37
N LYS A 241 21.21 28.35 -15.92
CA LYS A 241 21.51 28.76 -17.30
C LYS A 241 21.51 27.64 -18.36
N SER A 242 21.46 26.34 -18.02
CA SER A 242 21.62 25.31 -19.07
C SER A 242 21.32 23.85 -18.72
N THR A 243 20.38 23.53 -17.82
CA THR A 243 20.05 22.12 -17.54
C THR A 243 18.55 21.87 -17.69
N ASN A 244 18.18 21.11 -18.72
CA ASN A 244 16.86 20.51 -18.75
C ASN A 244 16.77 19.50 -17.59
N ILE A 245 15.68 19.54 -16.84
CA ILE A 245 15.44 18.61 -15.75
C ILE A 245 14.35 17.62 -16.14
N TYR A 246 14.53 16.38 -15.69
CA TYR A 246 13.61 15.28 -15.93
C TYR A 246 13.53 14.44 -14.64
N VAL A 247 12.67 13.45 -14.61
CA VAL A 247 12.59 12.48 -13.51
C VAL A 247 13.45 11.29 -13.87
N ASP A 248 14.50 11.02 -13.10
CA ASP A 248 15.34 9.84 -13.32
C ASP A 248 14.62 8.58 -12.83
N THR A 249 14.09 8.62 -11.62
CA THR A 249 13.35 7.49 -11.04
C THR A 249 12.27 7.92 -10.04
N VAL A 250 11.24 7.07 -9.94
CA VAL A 250 10.17 7.16 -8.96
C VAL A 250 10.15 5.89 -8.12
N ILE A 251 10.48 6.06 -6.85
CA ILE A 251 10.53 5.00 -5.85
C ILE A 251 9.20 5.02 -5.09
N HIS A 252 8.43 3.94 -5.18
CA HIS A 252 7.20 3.77 -4.40
C HIS A 252 7.31 2.56 -3.48
N LYS A 253 7.18 2.81 -2.19
CA LYS A 253 7.28 1.81 -1.13
C LYS A 253 5.99 1.77 -0.33
N ALA A 254 5.47 0.57 -0.11
CA ALA A 254 4.27 0.36 0.67
C ALA A 254 4.48 -0.77 1.68
N VAL A 255 3.99 -0.62 2.89
CA VAL A 255 4.04 -1.66 3.93
C VAL A 255 2.67 -1.76 4.58
N ILE A 256 2.12 -2.96 4.63
CA ILE A 256 0.88 -3.26 5.35
C ILE A 256 1.07 -4.48 6.25
N ARG A 257 0.75 -4.28 7.54
CA ARG A 257 0.80 -5.34 8.55
C ARG A 257 -0.60 -5.67 9.05
N VAL A 258 -0.91 -6.96 9.05
CA VAL A 258 -2.20 -7.52 9.46
C VAL A 258 -1.96 -8.63 10.48
N ASP A 259 -2.29 -8.34 11.73
CA ASP A 259 -2.22 -9.26 12.86
C ASP A 259 -3.43 -9.11 13.79
N GLU A 260 -3.39 -9.73 14.97
CA GLU A 260 -4.51 -9.77 15.90
C GLU A 260 -4.73 -8.46 16.69
N GLU A 261 -3.78 -7.52 16.70
CA GLU A 261 -3.69 -6.50 17.74
C GLU A 261 -4.62 -5.28 17.64
N GLY A 262 -4.82 -4.69 18.84
CA GLY A 262 -5.66 -3.56 19.24
C GLY A 262 -6.19 -3.73 20.68
N THR A 263 -5.34 -3.97 21.69
CA THR A 263 -5.69 -4.30 23.10
C THR A 263 -6.79 -3.36 23.66
N VAL A 264 -7.88 -3.77 24.33
CA VAL A 264 -8.07 -4.67 25.50
C VAL A 264 -9.41 -5.41 25.36
N ALA A 265 -9.43 -6.65 25.84
CA ALA A 265 -10.59 -7.51 26.03
C ALA A 265 -11.76 -6.82 26.77
N ALA A 266 -12.94 -6.83 26.15
CA ALA A 266 -14.20 -6.63 26.86
C ALA A 266 -15.30 -7.52 26.24
N ALA A 267 -15.46 -8.70 26.85
CA ALA A 267 -16.65 -9.55 26.85
C ALA A 267 -17.43 -9.71 25.52
N VAL A 268 -17.05 -10.70 24.71
CA VAL A 268 -17.97 -11.26 23.72
C VAL A 268 -18.97 -12.17 24.43
N THR A 269 -20.18 -11.66 24.68
CA THR A 269 -21.33 -12.50 25.00
C THR A 269 -21.70 -13.29 23.74
N VAL A 270 -21.29 -14.56 23.67
CA VAL A 270 -21.68 -15.46 22.57
C VAL A 270 -23.16 -15.80 22.75
N ILE A 271 -24.03 -15.05 22.09
CA ILE A 271 -25.43 -15.46 21.94
C ILE A 271 -25.45 -16.56 20.87
N MET A 272 -25.58 -17.81 21.29
CA MET A 272 -25.83 -18.93 20.39
C MET A 272 -27.29 -18.91 19.95
N THR A 273 -27.61 -18.14 18.91
CA THR A 273 -28.84 -18.35 18.14
C THR A 273 -28.58 -19.37 17.03
N ARG A 274 -29.49 -20.35 16.90
CA ARG A 274 -29.45 -21.40 15.87
C ARG A 274 -29.84 -20.86 14.48
N SER A 275 -29.05 -19.94 13.97
CA SER A 275 -29.05 -19.47 12.58
C SER A 275 -27.70 -19.80 11.99
N MET A 276 -27.64 -20.35 10.77
CA MET A 276 -26.37 -20.50 10.05
C MET A 276 -25.83 -19.10 9.73
N GLU A 277 -24.93 -18.59 10.57
CA GLU A 277 -24.22 -17.35 10.30
C GLU A 277 -23.24 -17.55 9.13
N PRO A 278 -23.09 -16.57 8.22
CA PRO A 278 -22.09 -16.62 7.17
C PRO A 278 -20.70 -16.87 7.76
N THR A 279 -19.98 -17.82 7.17
CA THR A 279 -18.58 -18.12 7.50
C THR A 279 -17.73 -17.84 6.28
N LEU A 280 -16.71 -16.99 6.44
CA LEU A 280 -15.72 -16.68 5.42
C LEU A 280 -14.35 -17.16 5.87
N VAL A 281 -13.79 -18.08 5.10
CA VAL A 281 -12.44 -18.61 5.31
C VAL A 281 -11.57 -18.18 4.14
N PHE A 282 -10.64 -17.27 4.40
CA PHE A 282 -9.67 -16.72 3.46
C PHE A 282 -8.46 -17.64 3.30
N ASN A 283 -8.70 -18.92 2.97
CA ASN A 283 -7.67 -19.94 2.80
C ASN A 283 -7.22 -20.13 1.34
N ARG A 284 -7.43 -19.13 0.48
CA ARG A 284 -7.07 -19.17 -0.95
C ARG A 284 -6.88 -17.73 -1.45
N PRO A 285 -6.24 -17.50 -2.62
CA PRO A 285 -5.97 -16.17 -3.12
C PRO A 285 -7.15 -15.21 -3.04
N PHE A 286 -6.93 -14.07 -2.40
CA PHE A 286 -7.95 -13.03 -2.20
C PHE A 286 -7.37 -11.64 -2.41
N LEU A 287 -8.25 -10.70 -2.71
CA LEU A 287 -7.92 -9.28 -2.85
C LEU A 287 -8.27 -8.58 -1.53
N PHE A 288 -7.42 -7.67 -1.08
CA PHE A 288 -7.69 -6.81 0.07
C PHE A 288 -7.52 -5.35 -0.33
N MET A 289 -8.29 -4.48 0.33
CA MET A 289 -8.17 -3.04 0.17
C MET A 289 -8.26 -2.34 1.52
N LEU A 290 -7.37 -1.40 1.75
CA LEU A 290 -7.53 -0.43 2.82
C LEU A 290 -8.26 0.78 2.26
N ARG A 291 -9.39 1.13 2.86
CA ARG A 291 -10.26 2.20 2.38
C ARG A 291 -10.55 3.21 3.49
N ALA A 292 -10.66 4.48 3.11
CA ALA A 292 -11.27 5.54 3.91
C ALA A 292 -12.50 6.06 3.15
N GLY A 293 -13.69 5.57 3.54
CA GLY A 293 -14.92 5.76 2.75
C GLY A 293 -14.77 5.19 1.32
N PRO A 294 -15.04 5.96 0.26
CA PRO A 294 -14.87 5.50 -1.13
C PRO A 294 -13.41 5.53 -1.61
N THR A 295 -12.49 6.13 -0.85
CA THR A 295 -11.09 6.28 -1.26
C THR A 295 -10.31 5.02 -0.95
N ILE A 296 -9.68 4.43 -1.97
CA ILE A 296 -8.76 3.30 -1.80
C ILE A 296 -7.37 3.86 -1.50
N LEU A 297 -6.79 3.42 -0.39
CA LEU A 297 -5.46 3.83 0.06
C LEU A 297 -4.41 2.77 -0.25
N PHE A 298 -4.80 1.51 -0.08
CA PHE A 298 -4.00 0.36 -0.43
C PHE A 298 -4.87 -0.64 -1.15
N ILE A 299 -4.26 -1.33 -2.09
CA ILE A 299 -4.84 -2.50 -2.75
C ILE A 299 -3.74 -3.53 -2.91
N GLY A 300 -4.07 -4.79 -2.64
CA GLY A 300 -3.13 -5.87 -2.77
C GLY A 300 -3.82 -7.21 -2.82
N GLN A 301 -3.03 -8.24 -3.13
CA GLN A 301 -3.46 -9.62 -3.12
C GLN A 301 -2.65 -10.41 -2.11
N PHE A 302 -3.25 -11.43 -1.51
CA PHE A 302 -2.54 -12.41 -0.72
C PHE A 302 -2.62 -13.77 -1.43
N THR A 303 -1.46 -14.33 -1.81
CA THR A 303 -1.34 -15.60 -2.56
C THR A 303 -0.67 -16.72 -1.77
N GLY A 304 -0.27 -16.48 -0.53
CA GLY A 304 0.37 -17.48 0.35
C GLY A 304 1.90 -17.48 0.31
N ASP A 305 2.55 -16.73 -0.59
CA ASP A 305 4.02 -16.77 -0.79
C ASP A 305 4.84 -15.97 0.26
N GLN A 306 4.32 -15.76 1.47
CA GLN A 306 5.04 -15.04 2.53
C GLN A 306 5.46 -16.02 3.62
N PRO A 307 6.76 -16.13 3.97
CA PRO A 307 7.19 -17.03 5.03
C PRO A 307 6.55 -16.62 6.36
N PRO A 308 6.03 -17.56 7.15
CA PRO A 308 5.62 -17.31 8.52
C PRO A 308 6.88 -17.24 9.38
N THR A 309 7.59 -16.13 9.39
CA THR A 309 8.60 -15.88 10.42
C THR A 309 8.01 -14.94 11.46
N PHE A 310 7.10 -15.46 12.30
CA PHE A 310 6.74 -14.84 13.56
C PHE A 310 7.43 -15.61 14.70
N ASN A 311 8.75 -15.47 14.81
CA ASN A 311 9.49 -15.94 15.97
C ASN A 311 9.78 -14.72 16.85
N ASP A 312 8.96 -14.56 17.90
CA ASP A 312 9.06 -13.55 18.97
C ASP A 312 8.52 -12.13 18.66
N PRO A 313 7.61 -11.55 19.47
CA PRO A 313 7.10 -10.18 19.30
C PRO A 313 8.16 -9.06 19.32
N ASP A 314 9.39 -9.31 19.78
CA ASP A 314 10.46 -8.29 19.89
C ASP A 314 11.70 -8.54 19.01
N ASP A 315 11.74 -9.58 18.17
CA ASP A 315 12.93 -9.95 17.37
C ASP A 315 12.61 -9.89 15.86
N TRP A 316 12.89 -8.76 15.19
CA TRP A 316 12.41 -8.48 13.80
C TRP A 316 13.48 -8.01 12.81
N VAL A 317 14.75 -8.33 13.02
CA VAL A 317 15.80 -8.04 12.03
C VAL A 317 16.27 -9.34 11.39
N THR A 318 16.29 -9.34 10.06
CA THR A 318 16.83 -10.37 9.13
C THR A 318 15.87 -11.46 8.66
N SER A 319 15.11 -11.16 7.60
CA SER A 319 14.81 -12.16 6.56
C SER A 319 14.69 -11.47 5.21
N PRO A 320 15.36 -11.96 4.15
CA PRO A 320 15.25 -11.38 2.82
C PRO A 320 13.82 -11.50 2.31
N ILE A 321 13.25 -10.38 1.90
CA ILE A 321 11.88 -10.30 1.39
C ILE A 321 11.91 -10.69 -0.09
N PRO A 322 11.14 -11.70 -0.53
CA PRO A 322 11.05 -12.02 -1.95
C PRO A 322 10.37 -10.89 -2.72
N ASN A 323 11.04 -10.42 -3.78
CA ASN A 323 10.52 -9.48 -4.77
C ASN A 323 9.25 -10.06 -5.42
N VAL A 324 8.06 -9.60 -5.01
CA VAL A 324 6.81 -9.96 -5.68
C VAL A 324 6.68 -9.10 -6.94
N GLY A 325 7.29 -9.56 -8.02
CA GLY A 325 7.15 -8.96 -9.34
C GLY A 325 5.74 -9.15 -9.88
N ILE A 326 5.03 -8.06 -10.16
CA ILE A 326 3.82 -8.11 -10.99
C ILE A 326 4.29 -8.25 -12.44
N GLN A 327 4.39 -9.49 -12.93
CA GLN A 327 4.29 -9.74 -14.36
C GLN A 327 2.81 -9.82 -14.75
N SER A 328 2.43 -9.03 -15.75
CA SER A 328 1.18 -9.10 -16.53
C SER A 328 -0.11 -8.54 -15.89
N ILE A 329 -0.26 -7.21 -15.86
CA ILE A 329 -1.58 -6.56 -15.84
C ILE A 329 -1.78 -5.57 -17.03
N LEU A 330 -0.74 -5.19 -17.77
CA LEU A 330 -0.84 -4.14 -18.80
C LEU A 330 -0.78 -4.67 -20.24
N LYS A 331 -1.71 -5.55 -20.61
CA LYS A 331 -2.10 -5.75 -22.01
C LYS A 331 -3.61 -5.58 -22.15
N LYS A 332 -4.05 -4.34 -22.38
CA LYS A 332 -5.16 -3.92 -23.26
C LYS A 332 -5.55 -2.47 -22.98
N ASN A 333 -5.01 -1.54 -23.76
CA ASN A 333 -5.71 -0.79 -24.80
C ASN A 333 -4.83 0.35 -25.27
#